data_AF-A0A4Q6A639-F1
#
_entry.id   AF-A0A4Q6A639-F1
#
_cell.length_a   1.000
_cell.length_b   1.000
_cell.length_c   1.000
_cell.angle_alpha   90.00
_cell.angle_beta   90.00
_cell.angle_gamma   90.00
#
_symmetry.space_group_name_H-M   'P 1'
#
loop_
_entity.id
_entity.type
_entity.pdbx_description
1 polymer ?
#
loop_
_entity_poly.entity_id
_entity_poly.type
_entity_poly.pdbx_seq_one_letter_code
_entity_poly.pdbx_strand_id
1 'polypeptide(L)' 'VERAKKLQVGFLALNKNGAYGAFAIHKGFTYAVKKAGLETVLEAESYFK' A
#
# COMPACT_ATOMS: atom_id res chain seq x y z
N VAL A 1 11.20 9.49 15.04
CA VAL A 1 10.33 10.00 13.95
C VAL A 1 11.13 10.70 12.84
N GLU A 2 12.17 11.48 13.13
CA GLU A 2 12.97 12.19 12.11
C GLU A 2 13.55 11.30 10.98
N ARG A 3 14.10 10.13 11.32
CA ARG A 3 14.62 9.19 10.30
C ARG A 3 13.53 8.67 9.36
N ALA A 4 12.31 8.43 9.87
CA ALA A 4 11.18 7.95 9.07
C ALA A 4 10.71 8.99 8.05
N LYS A 5 10.94 10.29 8.29
CA LYS A 5 10.64 11.34 7.29
C LYS A 5 11.54 11.28 6.06
N LYS A 6 12.73 10.67 6.17
CA LYS A 6 13.72 10.57 5.08
C LYS A 6 13.69 9.21 4.37
N LEU A 7 12.92 8.25 4.88
CA LEU A 7 12.85 6.89 4.34
C LEU A 7 11.40 6.57 3.96
N GLN A 8 11.21 6.01 2.77
CA GLN A 8 9.92 5.46 2.36
C GLN A 8 9.89 3.95 2.59
N VAL A 9 8.84 3.50 3.26
CA VAL A 9 8.55 2.07 3.48
C VAL A 9 7.06 1.88 3.27
N GLY A 10 6.71 0.88 2.47
CA GLY A 10 5.33 0.46 2.24
C GLY A 10 5.19 -1.03 2.48
N PHE A 11 4.04 -1.42 3.01
CA PHE A 11 3.63 -2.81 3.14
C PHE A 11 2.41 -3.06 2.28
N LEU A 12 2.41 -4.19 1.58
CA LEU A 12 1.26 -4.77 0.90
C LEU A 12 1.05 -6.15 1.50
N ALA A 13 -0.15 -6.41 2.00
CA ALA A 13 -0.52 -7.68 2.60
C ALA A 13 -1.71 -8.29 1.86
N LEU A 14 -1.70 -9.62 1.77
CA LEU A 14 -2.78 -10.44 1.24
C LEU A 14 -2.94 -11.65 2.15
N ASN A 15 -4.16 -11.93 2.59
CA ASN A 15 -4.45 -13.13 3.36
C ASN A 15 -4.95 -14.28 2.48
N LYS A 16 -5.07 -15.48 3.07
CA LYS A 16 -5.53 -16.69 2.37
C LYS A 16 -6.98 -16.59 1.85
N ASN A 17 -7.78 -15.66 2.39
CA ASN A 17 -9.16 -15.43 1.97
C ASN A 17 -9.26 -14.40 0.83
N GLY A 18 -8.13 -13.88 0.32
CA GLY A 18 -8.11 -12.91 -0.76
C GLY A 18 -8.32 -11.45 -0.32
N ALA A 19 -8.41 -11.18 0.98
CA ALA A 19 -8.46 -9.80 1.47
C ALA A 19 -7.07 -9.18 1.40
N TYR A 20 -6.99 -7.99 0.83
CA TYR A 20 -5.76 -7.25 0.61
C TYR A 20 -5.82 -5.87 1.28
N GLY A 21 -4.65 -5.35 1.63
CA GLY A 21 -4.51 -4.00 2.14
C GLY A 21 -3.07 -3.53 2.01
N ALA A 22 -2.87 -2.21 1.93
CA ALA A 22 -1.55 -1.63 1.87
C ALA A 22 -1.47 -0.35 2.71
N PHE A 23 -0.27 -0.07 3.23
CA PHE A 23 0.01 1.13 4.01
C PHE A 23 1.46 1.56 3.82
N ALA A 24 1.71 2.87 3.74
CA ALA A 24 3.04 3.43 3.55
C ALA A 24 3.39 4.53 4.56
N ILE A 25 4.68 4.83 4.68
CA ILE A 25 5.13 5.93 5.52
C ILE A 25 4.81 7.27 4.86
N HIS A 26 5.04 7.41 3.55
CA HIS A 26 4.72 8.60 2.75
C HIS A 26 3.68 8.29 1.66
N LYS A 27 3.00 9.33 1.17
CA LYS A 27 2.06 9.26 0.04
C LYS A 27 2.70 8.80 -1.27
N GLY A 28 1.85 8.44 -2.25
CA GLY A 28 2.27 8.06 -3.59
C GLY A 28 2.67 6.59 -3.75
N PHE A 29 2.55 5.78 -2.69
CA PHE A 29 2.70 4.33 -2.81
C PHE A 29 1.42 3.73 -3.41
N THR A 30 1.55 3.12 -4.59
CA THR A 30 0.43 2.48 -5.29
C THR A 30 0.69 0.99 -5.46
N TYR A 31 -0.39 0.21 -5.57
CA TYR A 31 -0.33 -1.23 -5.78
C TYR A 31 -1.43 -1.68 -6.75
N ALA A 32 -1.11 -2.66 -7.58
CA ALA A 32 -2.04 -3.24 -8.54
C ALA A 32 -2.76 -4.45 -7.93
N VAL A 33 -4.08 -4.50 -8.09
CA VAL A 33 -4.92 -5.64 -7.71
C VAL A 33 -5.43 -6.31 -8.98
N LYS A 34 -5.10 -7.58 -9.12
CA LYS A 34 -5.59 -8.44 -10.21
C LYS A 34 -6.32 -9.66 -9.64
N LYS A 35 -7.60 -9.78 -9.95
CA LYS A 35 -8.45 -10.93 -9.63
C LYS A 35 -9.34 -11.24 -10.83
N ALA A 36 -10.04 -12.38 -10.82
CA ALA A 36 -10.95 -12.73 -11.90
C ALA A 36 -11.99 -11.61 -12.13
N GLY A 37 -11.91 -10.96 -13.30
CA GLY A 37 -12.79 -9.86 -13.68
C GLY A 37 -12.49 -8.48 -13.07
N LEU A 38 -11.37 -8.29 -12.37
CA LEU A 38 -10.95 -6.98 -11.89
C LEU A 38 -9.44 -6.79 -12.02
N GLU A 39 -9.07 -5.68 -12.66
CA GLU A 39 -7.70 -5.19 -12.78
C GLU A 39 -7.73 -3.69 -12.47
N THR A 40 -7.16 -3.30 -11.34
CA THR A 40 -7.19 -1.90 -10.89
C THR A 40 -5.91 -1.54 -10.14
N VAL A 41 -5.57 -0.26 -10.12
CA VAL A 41 -4.45 0.30 -9.36
C VAL A 41 -5.03 1.15 -8.24
N LEU A 42 -4.60 0.88 -7.01
CA LEU A 42 -5.06 1.57 -5.81
C LEU A 42 -3.88 2.31 -5.16
N GLU A 43 -4.15 3.45 -4.54
CA GLU A 43 -3.18 4.13 -3.68
C GLU A 43 -3.34 3.65 -2.24
N ALA A 44 -2.23 3.37 -1.57
CA ALA A 44 -2.22 2.97 -0.17
C ALA A 44 -2.40 4.18 0.75
N GLU A 45 -2.99 3.95 1.92
CA GLU A 45 -2.98 4.95 2.99
C GLU A 45 -1.54 5.23 3.46
N SER A 46 -1.32 6.43 3.99
CA SER A 46 0.00 6.86 4.45
C SER A 46 0.00 7.48 5.84
N TYR A 47 1.08 7.26 6.58
CA TYR A 47 1.28 7.86 7.91
C TYR A 47 1.53 9.37 7.83
N PHE A 48 2.45 9.79 6.95
CA PHE A 48 2.69 11.20 6.66
C PHE A 48 1.78 11.65 5.52
N LYS A 49 1.19 12.84 5.68
CA LYS A 49 0.30 13.49 4.71
C LYS A 49 1.08 14.38 3.75
#